data_AF-A0A2P5FDQ1-F1
#
_entry.id   AF-A0A2P5FDQ1-F1
#
_cell.length_a   1.000
_cell.length_b   1.000
_cell.length_c   1.000
_cell.angle_alpha   90.00
_cell.angle_beta   90.00
_cell.angle_gamma   90.00
#
_symmetry.space_group_name_H-M   'P 1'
#
loop_
_entity.id
_entity.type
_entity.pdbx_description
1 polymer ?
#
loop_
_entity_poly.entity_id
_entity_poly.type
_entity_poly.pdbx_seq_one_letter_code
_entity_poly.pdbx_strand_id
1 'polypeptide(L)'
;MRYNSSILIIKLLVLHYLSVLCVSQDFDFFYFVQQWPGAYCDTKHSCCYPKTGKPAADFGIHGLWPNYKDGSWPSNCDPDSVFSVQE
;
A
#
# COMPACT_ATOMS: atom_id res chain seq x y z
N MET A 1 -6.79 -41.90 29.46
CA MET A 1 -6.09 -41.10 28.42
C MET A 1 -5.64 -39.79 29.04
N ARG A 2 -4.34 -39.56 29.20
CA ARG A 2 -3.81 -38.31 29.78
C ARG A 2 -3.86 -37.23 28.73
N TYR A 3 -4.65 -36.19 28.98
CA TYR A 3 -4.71 -35.03 28.11
C TYR A 3 -3.45 -34.19 28.33
N ASN A 4 -2.56 -34.14 27.33
CA ASN A 4 -1.32 -33.37 27.42
C ASN A 4 -1.63 -31.89 27.19
N SER A 5 -1.91 -31.15 28.27
CA SER A 5 -2.25 -29.72 28.25
C SER A 5 -1.28 -28.88 27.40
N SER A 6 0.01 -29.21 27.43
CA SER A 6 1.03 -28.56 26.59
C SER A 6 0.78 -28.71 25.08
N ILE A 7 0.27 -29.85 24.62
CA ILE A 7 -0.04 -30.09 23.21
C ILE A 7 -1.25 -29.27 22.79
N LEU A 8 -2.25 -29.14 23.66
CA LEU A 8 -3.41 -28.27 23.41
C LEU A 8 -2.95 -26.80 23.26
N ILE A 9 -2.10 -26.32 24.18
CA ILE A 9 -1.60 -24.94 24.14
C ILE A 9 -0.84 -24.68 22.84
N ILE A 10 0.06 -25.59 22.43
CA ILE A 10 0.78 -25.46 21.16
C ILE A 10 -0.18 -25.42 19.97
N LYS A 11 -1.22 -26.27 19.94
CA LYS A 11 -2.22 -26.27 18.87
C LYS A 11 -3.01 -24.97 18.81
N LEU A 12 -3.38 -24.41 19.96
CA LEU A 12 -4.09 -23.12 20.04
C LEU A 12 -3.21 -21.96 19.56
N LEU A 13 -1.93 -21.96 19.93
CA LEU A 13 -0.97 -20.94 19.47
C LEU A 13 -0.76 -21.01 17.95
N VAL A 14 -0.62 -22.22 17.39
CA VAL A 14 -0.52 -22.42 15.94
C VAL A 14 -1.78 -21.94 15.25
N LEU A 15 -2.97 -22.33 15.74
CA LEU A 15 -4.24 -21.90 15.16
C LEU A 15 -4.41 -20.37 15.20
N HIS A 16 -4.01 -19.75 16.31
CA HIS A 16 -4.05 -18.30 16.46
C HIS A 16 -3.11 -17.61 15.47
N TYR A 17 -1.88 -18.11 15.31
CA TYR A 17 -0.93 -17.57 14.36
C TYR A 17 -1.41 -17.68 12.90
N LEU A 18 -1.99 -18.83 12.51
CA LEU A 18 -2.57 -18.99 11.18
C LEU A 18 -3.76 -18.06 10.94
N SER A 19 -4.58 -17.79 11.97
CA SER A 19 -5.74 -16.89 11.83
C SER A 19 -5.33 -15.44 11.53
N VAL A 20 -4.21 -14.97 12.07
CA VAL A 20 -3.69 -13.62 11.82
C VAL A 20 -3.19 -13.48 10.37
N LEU A 21 -2.54 -14.52 9.83
CA LEU A 21 -2.04 -14.51 8.45
C LEU A 21 -3.17 -14.42 7.41
N CYS A 22 -4.35 -14.98 7.70
CA CYS A 22 -5.50 -14.92 6.80
C CYS A 22 -6.19 -13.54 6.75
N VAL A 23 -5.89 -12.63 7.68
CA VAL A 23 -6.55 -11.32 7.78
C VAL A 23 -5.66 -10.18 7.24
N SER A 24 -4.40 -10.46 6.88
CA SER A 24 -3.54 -9.49 6.23
C SER A 24 -4.14 -9.05 4.90
N GLN A 25 -4.20 -7.74 4.67
CA GLN A 25 -4.51 -7.21 3.34
C GLN A 25 -3.41 -7.66 2.37
N ASP A 26 -3.81 -8.38 1.34
CA ASP A 26 -2.89 -9.05 0.42
C ASP A 26 -2.76 -8.27 -0.89
N PHE A 27 -1.58 -8.32 -1.50
CA PHE A 27 -1.26 -7.82 -2.84
C PHE A 27 -0.01 -8.54 -3.36
N ASP A 28 0.13 -8.65 -4.69
CA ASP A 28 1.22 -9.43 -5.28
C ASP A 28 2.53 -8.65 -5.43
N PHE A 29 2.44 -7.38 -5.86
CA PHE A 29 3.60 -6.54 -6.15
C PHE A 29 3.25 -5.05 -6.06
N PHE A 30 4.27 -4.20 -6.14
CA PHE A 30 4.10 -2.76 -6.24
C PHE A 30 4.44 -2.24 -7.63
N TYR A 31 3.61 -1.33 -8.13
CA TYR A 31 4.06 -0.36 -9.12
C TYR A 31 4.69 0.84 -8.43
N PHE A 32 5.97 1.09 -8.69
CA PHE A 32 6.61 2.37 -8.38
C PHE A 32 6.49 3.28 -9.61
N VAL A 33 5.59 4.26 -9.53
CA VAL A 33 5.20 5.09 -10.68
C VAL A 33 5.81 6.48 -10.55
N GLN A 34 6.50 6.90 -11.60
CA GLN A 34 7.09 8.22 -11.74
C GLN A 34 6.43 8.96 -12.91
N GLN A 35 6.32 10.28 -12.82
CA GLN A 35 5.78 11.13 -13.88
C GLN A 35 6.80 12.16 -14.34
N TRP A 36 6.75 12.51 -15.62
CA TRP A 36 7.50 13.64 -16.18
C TRP A 36 6.63 14.92 -16.12
N PRO A 37 6.98 15.93 -15.30
CA PRO A 37 6.16 17.13 -15.13
C PRO A 37 5.95 17.91 -16.43
N GLY A 38 6.92 17.89 -17.33
CA GLY A 38 6.81 18.56 -18.63
C GLY A 38 5.67 18.00 -19.48
N ALA A 39 5.53 16.66 -19.56
CA ALA A 39 4.47 16.02 -20.31
C ALA A 39 3.09 16.16 -19.63
N TYR A 40 3.06 16.22 -18.29
CA TYR A 40 1.83 16.47 -17.56
C TYR A 40 1.28 17.88 -17.83
N CYS A 41 2.15 18.88 -17.85
CA CYS A 41 1.78 20.28 -17.99
C CYS A 41 1.58 20.75 -19.43
N ASP A 42 2.14 20.05 -20.43
CA ASP A 42 2.02 20.41 -21.85
C ASP A 42 0.84 19.69 -22.51
N THR A 43 -0.33 19.77 -21.88
CA THR A 43 -1.58 19.20 -22.40
C THR A 43 -2.63 20.30 -22.59
N LYS A 44 -3.81 19.94 -23.10
CA LYS A 44 -4.95 20.88 -23.16
C LYS A 44 -5.52 21.21 -21.77
N HIS A 45 -5.15 20.45 -20.74
CA HIS A 45 -5.55 20.71 -19.37
C HIS A 45 -4.57 21.68 -18.72
N SER A 46 -5.08 22.54 -17.84
CA SER A 46 -4.23 23.41 -17.04
C SER A 46 -3.47 22.62 -15.99
N CYS A 47 -2.26 23.08 -15.67
CA CYS A 47 -1.50 22.61 -14.52
C CYS A 47 -1.09 23.81 -13.64
N CYS A 48 -0.91 23.56 -12.35
CA CYS A 48 -0.44 24.56 -11.39
C CYS A 48 0.85 24.08 -10.75
N TYR A 49 1.82 24.98 -10.61
CA TYR A 49 3.02 24.67 -9.82
C TYR A 49 2.71 24.69 -8.32
N PRO A 50 3.46 23.91 -7.52
CA PRO A 50 3.40 24.00 -6.06
C PRO A 50 3.74 25.41 -5.55
N LYS A 51 3.33 25.71 -4.31
CA LYS A 51 3.67 26.98 -3.64
C LYS A 51 5.18 27.20 -3.48
N THR A 52 5.96 26.13 -3.50
CA THR A 52 7.42 26.14 -3.44
C THR A 52 8.08 26.52 -4.78
N GLY A 53 7.30 26.69 -5.86
CA GLY A 53 7.77 27.12 -7.17
C GLY A 53 7.76 26.01 -8.21
N LYS A 54 8.35 26.30 -9.38
CA LYS A 54 8.45 25.37 -10.50
C LYS A 54 9.30 24.14 -10.10
N PRO A 55 8.81 22.90 -10.29
CA PRO A 55 9.60 21.70 -10.03
C PRO A 55 10.87 21.63 -10.88
N ALA A 56 11.85 20.87 -10.41
CA ALA A 56 13.01 20.50 -11.22
C ALA A 56 12.58 19.78 -12.51
N ALA A 57 13.38 19.89 -13.57
CA ALA A 57 13.17 19.16 -14.82
C ALA A 57 13.65 17.71 -14.66
N ASP A 58 13.01 16.98 -13.76
CA ASP A 58 13.28 15.59 -13.42
C ASP A 58 11.97 14.83 -13.21
N PHE A 59 12.03 13.49 -13.16
CA PHE A 59 10.89 12.67 -12.81
C PHE A 59 10.46 12.91 -11.36
N GLY A 60 9.17 13.17 -11.18
CA GLY A 60 8.54 13.23 -9.86
C GLY A 60 7.88 11.90 -9.52
N ILE A 61 7.81 11.57 -8.23
CA ILE A 61 7.05 10.41 -7.76
C ILE A 61 5.56 10.70 -7.94
N HIS A 62 4.85 9.82 -8.62
CA HIS A 62 3.38 9.87 -8.72
C HIS A 62 2.74 9.01 -7.64
N GLY A 63 3.26 7.80 -7.41
CA GLY A 63 2.76 6.94 -6.35
C GLY A 63 3.45 5.59 -6.27
N LEU A 64 3.18 4.90 -5.15
CA LEU A 64 3.54 3.51 -4.92
C LEU A 64 2.24 2.73 -4.74
N TRP A 65 1.92 1.84 -5.69
CA TRP A 65 0.59 1.23 -5.78
C TRP A 65 0.67 -0.29 -5.59
N PRO A 66 0.02 -0.85 -4.55
CA PRO A 66 -0.17 -2.30 -4.47
C PRO A 66 -0.99 -2.79 -5.68
N ASN A 67 -0.67 -3.98 -6.19
CA ASN A 67 -1.32 -4.52 -7.38
C ASN A 67 -1.37 -6.05 -7.35
N TYR A 68 -2.30 -6.64 -8.09
CA TYR A 68 -2.44 -8.08 -8.27
C TYR A 68 -1.96 -8.51 -9.67
N LYS A 69 -1.49 -9.75 -9.80
CA LYS A 69 -1.05 -10.31 -11.10
C LYS A 69 -2.18 -10.48 -12.11
N ASP A 70 -3.43 -10.48 -11.65
CA ASP A 70 -4.61 -10.52 -12.52
C ASP A 70 -4.97 -9.16 -13.15
N GLY A 71 -4.23 -8.10 -12.78
CA GLY A 71 -4.40 -6.74 -13.28
C GLY A 71 -5.37 -5.89 -12.48
N SER A 72 -6.06 -6.45 -11.48
CA SER A 72 -6.83 -5.68 -10.51
C SER A 72 -5.91 -5.09 -9.42
N TRP A 73 -6.45 -4.21 -8.57
CA TRP A 73 -5.69 -3.61 -7.48
C TRP A 73 -6.58 -3.30 -6.28
N PRO A 74 -6.03 -3.38 -5.06
CA PRO A 74 -6.72 -2.92 -3.86
C PRO A 74 -6.61 -1.39 -3.74
N SER A 75 -7.65 -0.75 -3.20
CA SER A 75 -7.66 0.69 -2.91
C SER A 75 -8.53 0.99 -1.70
N ASN A 76 -8.23 2.07 -0.96
CA ASN A 76 -9.01 2.52 0.20
C ASN A 76 -9.22 1.43 1.26
N CYS A 77 -8.16 0.67 1.55
CA CYS A 77 -8.26 -0.60 2.27
C CYS A 77 -8.57 -0.43 3.77
N ASP A 78 -8.25 0.72 4.36
CA ASP A 78 -8.52 1.03 5.76
C ASP A 78 -9.05 2.47 5.88
N PRO A 79 -10.35 2.68 6.15
CA PRO A 79 -10.94 4.01 6.30
C PRO A 79 -10.59 4.68 7.65
N ASP A 80 -10.17 3.91 8.65
CA ASP A 80 -9.81 4.43 9.97
C ASP A 80 -8.33 4.88 10.02
N SER A 81 -7.51 4.38 9.09
CA SER A 81 -6.12 4.80 8.88
C SER A 81 -6.05 6.11 8.07
N VAL A 82 -6.34 7.23 8.73
CA VAL A 82 -6.30 8.56 8.13
C VAL A 82 -4.85 9.05 7.96
N PHE A 83 -4.56 9.70 6.82
CA PHE A 83 -3.26 10.32 6.58
C PHE A 83 -2.92 11.35 7.67
N SER A 84 -1.82 11.12 8.38
CA SER A 84 -1.27 12.05 9.38
C SER A 84 0.08 12.56 8.91
N VAL A 85 0.21 13.89 8.86
CA VAL A 85 1.51 14.53 8.66
C VAL A 85 2.25 14.41 9.98
N GLN A 86 3.34 13.64 10.01
CA GLN A 86 4.28 13.70 11.13
C GLN A 86 5.11 14.98 10.95
N GLU A 87 4.96 15.91 11.89
CA GLU A 87 5.80 17.11 12.01
C GLU A 87 7.18 16.79 12.62
#